data_AF-A0A7G5MVV2-F1
#
_entry.id   AF-A0A7G5MVV2-F1
#
_cell.length_a   1.000
_cell.length_b   1.000
_cell.length_c   1.000
_cell.angle_alpha   90.00
_cell.angle_beta   90.00
_cell.angle_gamma   90.00
#
_symmetry.space_group_name_H-M   'P 1'
#
loop_
_entity.id
_entity.type
_entity.pdbx_description
1 polymer ?
#
loop_
_entity_poly.entity_id
_entity_poly.type
_entity_poly.pdbx_seq_one_letter_code
_entity_poly.pdbx_strand_id
1 'polypeptide(L)'
;MVNIEFGTAETGKSMSDILRDALEAKNYSQREFAKMMGWTPQNFNQRLKKNSFSAEEWRKMAYMLGYEIRLVELESGIEFEGRRKGRGRRVKQVINGVLYDTYKADALCSDFFMDGEHEYTDGMAFELYVDSFGRFFVARYVEWENGTDSITTVGKKEAGKLYKKFGDGTLPEAMFI
;
A
#
# COMPACT_ATOMS: atom_id res chain seq x y z
N MET A 1 -16.79 -2.68 -11.72
CA MET A 1 -15.39 -3.11 -11.93
C MET A 1 -15.42 -4.61 -12.12
N VAL A 2 -14.95 -5.13 -13.25
CA VAL A 2 -14.85 -6.58 -13.44
C VAL A 2 -13.60 -7.01 -12.67
N ASN A 3 -13.78 -7.61 -11.50
CA ASN A 3 -12.70 -8.30 -10.82
C ASN A 3 -12.41 -9.56 -11.64
N ILE A 4 -11.43 -9.45 -12.54
CA ILE A 4 -10.85 -10.63 -13.16
C ILE A 4 -10.01 -11.27 -12.05
N GLU A 5 -10.56 -12.29 -11.39
CA GLU A 5 -9.84 -13.13 -10.44
C GLU A 5 -8.73 -13.86 -11.20
N PHE A 6 -7.56 -13.23 -11.28
CA PHE A 6 -6.38 -13.85 -11.80
C PHE A 6 -5.86 -14.86 -10.78
N GLY A 7 -6.18 -16.12 -11.00
CA GLY A 7 -5.34 -17.23 -10.57
C GLY A 7 -5.18 -17.37 -9.06
N THR A 8 -6.21 -17.84 -8.35
CA THR A 8 -5.95 -18.47 -7.05
C THR A 8 -5.09 -19.73 -7.28
N ALA A 9 -4.31 -20.15 -6.29
CA ALA A 9 -3.56 -21.41 -6.35
C ALA A 9 -4.47 -22.62 -6.72
N GLU A 10 -5.77 -22.51 -6.48
CA GLU A 10 -6.79 -23.51 -6.82
C GLU A 10 -7.14 -23.59 -8.30
N THR A 11 -7.04 -22.49 -9.07
CA THR A 11 -7.34 -22.51 -10.52
C THR A 11 -6.29 -23.22 -11.37
N GLY A 12 -5.10 -23.50 -10.81
CA GLY A 12 -4.02 -24.23 -11.47
C GLY A 12 -3.38 -23.54 -12.68
N LYS A 13 -3.75 -22.29 -13.01
CA LYS A 13 -3.17 -21.56 -14.14
C LYS A 13 -1.78 -21.05 -13.80
N SER A 14 -0.82 -21.28 -14.71
CA SER A 14 0.48 -20.64 -14.58
C SER A 14 0.37 -19.14 -14.85
N MET A 15 1.33 -18.37 -14.35
CA MET A 15 1.50 -16.96 -14.66
C MET A 15 1.57 -16.69 -16.17
N SER A 16 2.19 -17.60 -16.92
CA SER A 16 2.23 -17.51 -18.38
C SER A 16 0.86 -17.74 -19.05
N ASP A 17 0.00 -18.58 -18.48
CA ASP A 17 -1.37 -18.79 -18.97
C ASP A 17 -2.23 -17.56 -18.67
N ILE A 18 -2.11 -17.02 -17.46
CA ILE A 18 -2.76 -15.76 -17.07
C ILE A 18 -2.37 -14.62 -18.02
N LEU A 19 -1.09 -14.55 -18.42
CA LEU A 19 -0.65 -13.50 -19.36
C LEU A 19 -1.31 -13.65 -20.73
N ARG A 20 -1.44 -14.89 -21.22
CA ARG A 20 -2.06 -15.15 -22.53
C ARG A 20 -3.51 -14.72 -22.52
N ASP A 21 -4.25 -15.08 -21.48
CA ASP A 21 -5.64 -14.68 -21.31
C ASP A 21 -5.77 -13.14 -21.25
N ALA A 22 -4.87 -12.48 -20.50
CA ALA A 22 -4.86 -11.02 -20.39
C ALA A 22 -4.53 -10.33 -21.73
N LEU A 23 -3.60 -10.87 -22.51
CA LEU A 23 -3.24 -10.37 -23.84
C LEU A 23 -4.41 -10.52 -24.82
N GLU A 24 -5.06 -11.68 -24.83
CA GLU A 24 -6.24 -11.96 -25.67
C GLU A 24 -7.39 -11.02 -25.31
N ALA A 25 -7.70 -10.85 -24.02
CA ALA A 25 -8.74 -9.93 -23.55
C ALA A 25 -8.48 -8.46 -23.92
N LYS A 26 -7.22 -8.07 -24.09
CA LYS A 26 -6.81 -6.73 -24.53
C LYS A 26 -6.53 -6.62 -26.03
N ASN A 27 -6.77 -7.68 -26.81
CA ASN A 27 -6.51 -7.76 -28.25
C ASN A 27 -5.04 -7.49 -28.63
N TYR A 28 -4.09 -7.90 -27.80
CA TYR A 28 -2.66 -7.83 -28.11
C TYR A 28 -2.15 -9.18 -28.62
N SER A 29 -1.41 -9.16 -29.73
CA SER A 29 -0.59 -10.33 -30.06
C SER A 29 0.65 -10.41 -29.16
N GLN A 30 1.11 -11.63 -28.86
CA GLN A 30 2.37 -11.85 -28.12
C GLN A 30 3.56 -11.16 -28.81
N ARG A 31 3.54 -11.07 -30.15
CA ARG A 31 4.60 -10.43 -30.94
C ARG A 31 4.64 -8.92 -30.74
N GLU A 32 3.48 -8.26 -30.76
CA GLU A 32 3.37 -6.81 -30.54
C GLU A 32 3.74 -6.44 -29.11
N PHE A 33 3.21 -7.21 -28.14
CA PHE A 33 3.50 -6.96 -26.74
C PHE A 33 4.96 -7.19 -26.37
N ALA A 34 5.61 -8.22 -26.95
CA ALA A 34 7.05 -8.43 -26.80
C ALA A 34 7.85 -7.20 -27.26
N LYS A 35 7.48 -6.61 -28.40
CA LYS A 35 8.13 -5.39 -28.90
C LYS A 35 7.90 -4.20 -27.97
N MET A 36 6.71 -4.04 -27.41
CA MET A 36 6.42 -3.02 -26.40
C MET A 36 7.27 -3.19 -25.14
N MET A 37 7.55 -4.43 -24.74
CA MET A 37 8.45 -4.75 -23.62
C MET A 37 9.93 -4.52 -23.92
N GLY A 38 10.30 -4.19 -25.17
CA GLY A 38 11.69 -4.10 -25.60
C GLY A 38 12.36 -5.46 -25.79
N TRP A 39 11.58 -6.52 -25.98
CA TRP A 39 12.08 -7.89 -26.17
C TRP A 39 11.85 -8.39 -27.58
N THR A 40 12.66 -9.37 -28.00
CA THR A 40 12.39 -10.12 -29.22
C THR A 40 11.21 -11.06 -29.00
N PRO A 41 10.34 -11.26 -30.01
CA PRO A 41 9.23 -12.22 -29.92
C PRO A 41 9.70 -13.64 -29.54
N GLN A 42 10.88 -14.04 -30.00
CA GLN A 42 11.47 -15.34 -29.68
C GLN A 42 11.83 -15.46 -28.20
N ASN A 43 12.48 -14.43 -27.62
CA ASN A 43 12.79 -14.40 -26.19
C ASN A 43 11.50 -14.46 -25.36
N PHE A 44 10.52 -13.61 -25.68
CA PHE A 44 9.25 -13.57 -24.98
C PHE A 44 8.52 -14.91 -25.01
N ASN A 45 8.41 -15.53 -26.18
CA ASN A 45 7.79 -16.86 -26.33
C ASN A 45 8.54 -17.94 -25.56
N GLN A 46 9.87 -17.89 -25.51
CA GLN A 46 10.66 -18.84 -24.73
C GLN A 46 10.38 -18.69 -23.23
N ARG A 47 10.25 -17.45 -22.75
CA ARG A 47 9.94 -17.16 -21.34
C ARG A 47 8.52 -17.57 -20.96
N LEU A 48 7.55 -17.38 -21.85
CA LEU A 48 6.19 -17.92 -21.70
C LEU A 48 6.16 -19.44 -21.59
N LYS A 49 6.98 -20.14 -22.38
CA LYS A 49 7.07 -21.61 -22.31
C LYS A 49 7.74 -22.09 -21.02
N LYS A 50 8.75 -21.36 -20.54
CA LYS A 50 9.52 -21.71 -19.34
C LYS A 50 8.91 -21.17 -18.04
N ASN A 51 7.85 -20.39 -18.12
CA ASN A 51 7.28 -19.64 -17.00
C ASN A 51 8.32 -18.87 -16.18
N SER A 52 9.21 -18.16 -16.88
CA SER A 52 10.46 -17.63 -16.30
C SER A 52 10.47 -16.09 -16.24
N PHE A 53 9.32 -15.48 -15.93
CA PHE A 53 9.23 -14.05 -15.65
C PHE A 53 9.46 -13.79 -14.15
N SER A 54 10.26 -12.77 -13.83
CA SER A 54 10.34 -12.28 -12.46
C SER A 54 9.04 -11.59 -12.04
N ALA A 55 8.83 -11.43 -10.74
CA ALA A 55 7.68 -10.69 -10.21
C ALA A 55 7.65 -9.22 -10.67
N GLU A 56 8.81 -8.59 -10.84
CA GLU A 56 8.89 -7.20 -11.33
C GLU A 56 8.43 -7.09 -12.78
N GLU A 57 8.92 -7.98 -13.65
CA GLU A 57 8.50 -8.02 -15.06
C GLU A 57 7.01 -8.35 -15.17
N TRP A 58 6.50 -9.20 -14.28
CA TRP A 58 5.07 -9.48 -14.19
C TRP A 58 4.24 -8.24 -13.93
N ARG A 59 4.60 -7.51 -12.86
CA ARG A 59 3.96 -6.25 -12.50
C ARG A 59 4.00 -5.25 -13.65
N LYS A 60 5.14 -5.14 -14.32
CA LYS A 60 5.28 -4.26 -15.47
C LYS A 60 4.35 -4.68 -16.62
N MET A 61 4.28 -5.96 -16.95
CA MET A 61 3.40 -6.45 -18.02
C MET A 61 1.92 -6.26 -17.68
N ALA A 62 1.51 -6.59 -16.45
CA ALA A 62 0.16 -6.35 -15.97
C ALA A 62 -0.20 -4.85 -16.07
N TYR A 63 0.68 -3.97 -15.60
CA TYR A 63 0.49 -2.52 -15.67
C TYR A 63 0.31 -2.01 -17.10
N MET A 64 1.15 -2.46 -18.05
CA MET A 64 1.00 -2.07 -19.46
C MET A 64 -0.29 -2.60 -20.10
N LEU A 65 -0.84 -3.70 -19.57
CA LEU A 65 -2.14 -4.24 -19.97
C LEU A 65 -3.30 -3.59 -19.19
N GLY A 66 -3.04 -2.57 -18.35
CA GLY A 66 -4.06 -1.88 -17.58
C GLY A 66 -4.59 -2.70 -16.39
N TYR A 67 -3.79 -3.61 -15.85
CA TYR A 67 -4.09 -4.40 -14.66
C TYR A 67 -3.11 -4.08 -13.53
N GLU A 68 -3.54 -4.29 -12.30
CA GLU A 68 -2.71 -4.20 -11.11
C GLU A 68 -2.60 -5.59 -10.46
N ILE A 69 -1.41 -5.90 -9.94
CA ILE A 69 -1.19 -7.13 -9.18
C ILE A 69 -1.23 -6.77 -7.70
N ARG A 70 -2.15 -7.40 -6.98
CA ARG A 70 -2.34 -7.22 -5.55
C ARG A 70 -2.11 -8.55 -4.85
N LEU A 71 -1.52 -8.48 -3.66
CA LEU A 71 -1.47 -9.61 -2.76
C LEU A 71 -2.75 -9.55 -1.93
N VAL A 72 -3.42 -10.69 -1.76
CA VAL A 72 -4.67 -10.78 -1.00
C VAL A 72 -4.52 -11.91 0.00
N GLU A 73 -4.83 -11.64 1.26
CA GLU A 73 -4.87 -12.67 2.30
C GLU A 73 -6.07 -13.59 2.03
N LEU A 74 -5.82 -14.90 1.86
CA LEU A 74 -6.84 -15.86 1.42
C LEU A 74 -8.02 -15.99 2.39
N GLU A 75 -7.76 -15.90 3.69
CA GLU A 75 -8.81 -16.09 4.71
C GLU A 75 -9.76 -14.90 4.81
N SER A 76 -9.22 -13.69 4.74
CA SER A 76 -9.98 -12.45 4.93
C SER A 76 -10.43 -11.79 3.63
N GLY A 77 -9.79 -12.13 2.51
CA GLY A 77 -9.97 -11.42 1.24
C GLY A 77 -9.40 -10.00 1.24
N ILE A 78 -8.67 -9.61 2.29
CA ILE A 78 -8.10 -8.26 2.42
C ILE A 78 -6.82 -8.17 1.60
N GLU A 79 -6.71 -7.10 0.81
CA GLU A 79 -5.49 -6.79 0.08
C GLU A 79 -4.35 -6.47 1.06
N PHE A 80 -3.23 -7.14 0.90
CA PHE A 80 -2.00 -6.81 1.62
C PHE A 80 -1.45 -5.50 1.05
N GLU A 81 -1.81 -4.41 1.70
CA GLU A 81 -1.08 -3.16 1.59
C GLU A 81 0.19 -3.31 2.43
N GLY A 82 1.36 -3.24 1.78
CA GLY A 82 2.62 -3.13 2.52
C GLY A 82 2.56 -1.94 3.49
N ARG A 83 3.30 -2.01 4.60
CA ARG A 83 3.21 -1.02 5.69
C ARG A 83 3.08 0.43 5.19
N ARG A 84 2.03 1.14 5.62
CA ARG A 84 1.82 2.56 5.30
C ARG A 84 2.83 3.38 6.08
N LYS A 85 3.91 3.80 5.41
CA LYS A 85 4.97 4.59 6.06
C LYS A 85 4.46 6.02 6.30
N GLY A 86 4.63 6.51 7.52
CA GLY A 86 4.48 7.94 7.80
C GLY A 86 5.60 8.77 7.20
N ARG A 87 5.34 10.07 7.05
CA ARG A 87 6.29 11.08 6.59
C ARG A 87 7.22 11.54 7.71
N GLY A 88 6.71 11.57 8.94
CA GLY A 88 7.45 12.09 10.07
C GLY A 88 8.64 11.23 10.47
N ARG A 89 9.57 11.84 11.21
CA ARG A 89 10.71 11.11 11.81
C ARG A 89 10.23 10.03 12.77
N ARG A 90 11.09 9.05 13.05
CA ARG A 90 10.73 7.94 13.94
C ARG A 90 10.54 8.42 15.37
N VAL A 91 9.38 8.17 15.95
CA VAL A 91 9.07 8.45 17.36
C VAL A 91 8.81 7.13 18.08
N LYS A 92 9.33 7.03 19.31
CA LYS A 92 9.08 5.90 20.20
C LYS A 92 8.76 6.40 21.59
N GLN A 93 7.75 5.82 22.21
CA GLN A 93 7.40 6.16 23.58
C GLN A 93 6.74 4.97 24.28
N VAL A 94 7.07 4.77 25.55
CA VAL A 94 6.37 3.83 26.42
C VAL A 94 5.24 4.56 27.12
N ILE A 95 4.00 4.09 26.95
CA ILE A 95 2.81 4.65 27.60
C ILE A 95 2.10 3.49 28.29
N ASN A 96 1.91 3.58 29.60
CA ASN A 96 1.28 2.54 30.42
C ASN A 96 1.89 1.13 30.20
N GLY A 97 3.22 1.05 30.10
CA GLY A 97 3.96 -0.20 29.88
C GLY A 97 3.95 -0.72 28.43
N VAL A 98 3.27 -0.04 27.51
CA VAL A 98 3.23 -0.39 26.09
C VAL A 98 4.18 0.48 25.30
N LEU A 99 5.09 -0.14 24.53
CA LEU A 99 5.94 0.55 23.57
C LEU A 99 5.17 0.85 22.27
N TYR A 100 5.00 2.13 21.97
CA TYR A 100 4.54 2.63 20.67
C TYR A 100 5.76 3.06 19.84
N ASP A 101 5.80 2.68 18.57
CA ASP A 101 6.93 2.90 17.66
C ASP A 101 6.40 3.16 16.25
N THR A 102 6.53 4.39 15.74
CA THR A 102 6.01 4.79 14.42
C THR A 102 6.61 3.97 13.28
N TYR A 103 7.81 3.40 13.46
CA TYR A 103 8.44 2.54 12.45
C TYR A 103 7.80 1.15 12.32
N LYS A 104 7.08 0.71 13.36
CA LYS A 104 6.41 -0.61 13.41
C LYS A 104 4.90 -0.53 13.21
N ALA A 105 4.38 0.68 12.98
CA ALA A 105 2.95 0.96 12.84
C ALA A 105 2.64 1.49 11.44
N ASP A 106 1.37 1.42 11.06
CA ASP A 106 0.85 1.95 9.81
C ASP A 106 0.32 3.38 10.01
N ALA A 107 0.83 4.32 9.23
CA ALA A 107 0.35 5.69 9.18
C ALA A 107 -0.98 5.75 8.42
N LEU A 108 -1.98 6.37 9.04
CA LEU A 108 -3.34 6.44 8.53
C LEU A 108 -3.65 7.80 7.93
N CYS A 109 -3.26 8.89 8.60
CA CYS A 109 -3.42 10.25 8.10
C CYS A 109 -2.44 11.20 8.79
N SER A 110 -2.28 12.40 8.22
CA SER A 110 -1.42 13.45 8.75
C SER A 110 -1.99 14.83 8.46
N ASP A 111 -1.49 15.85 9.15
CA ASP A 111 -1.71 17.27 8.81
C ASP A 111 -0.47 17.93 8.20
N PHE A 112 0.54 17.13 7.81
CA PHE A 112 1.70 17.61 7.08
C PHE A 112 1.28 18.30 5.78
N PHE A 113 1.76 19.54 5.55
CA PHE A 113 1.42 20.33 4.36
C PHE A 113 -0.08 20.59 4.16
N MET A 114 -0.85 20.73 5.25
CA MET A 114 -2.28 21.02 5.13
C MET A 114 -2.61 22.32 4.40
N ASP A 115 -1.74 23.33 4.49
CA ASP A 115 -1.89 24.59 3.76
C ASP A 115 -1.32 24.53 2.33
N GLY A 116 -0.74 23.39 1.94
CA GLY A 116 -0.12 23.15 0.64
C GLY A 116 1.33 23.65 0.50
N GLU A 117 1.88 24.32 1.52
CA GLU A 117 3.19 24.98 1.43
C GLU A 117 4.12 24.61 2.59
N HIS A 118 3.62 24.62 3.83
CA HIS A 118 4.42 24.44 5.04
C HIS A 118 4.24 23.04 5.61
N GLU A 119 5.36 22.34 5.85
CA GLU A 119 5.33 21.00 6.43
C GLU A 119 4.61 20.99 7.79
N TYR A 120 4.81 22.03 8.60
CA TYR A 120 4.23 22.23 9.92
C TYR A 120 3.24 23.38 9.92
N THR A 121 2.13 23.25 10.66
CA THR A 121 1.22 24.36 10.97
C THR A 121 1.57 24.93 12.33
N ASP A 122 1.95 26.20 12.40
CA ASP A 122 2.40 26.87 13.63
C ASP A 122 3.52 26.09 14.37
N GLY A 123 4.42 25.48 13.62
CA GLY A 123 5.55 24.68 14.11
C GLY A 123 5.20 23.30 14.68
N MET A 124 3.99 22.83 14.38
CA MET A 124 3.45 21.55 14.81
C MET A 124 2.88 20.76 13.64
N ALA A 125 3.02 19.44 13.72
CA ALA A 125 2.34 18.50 12.86
C ALA A 125 2.01 17.22 13.64
N PHE A 126 1.13 16.39 13.11
CA PHE A 126 0.81 15.09 13.65
C PHE A 126 0.58 14.04 12.57
N GLU A 127 0.74 12.79 12.98
CA GLU A 127 0.34 11.62 12.22
C GLU A 127 -0.44 10.65 13.11
N LEU A 128 -1.54 10.14 12.58
CA LEU A 128 -2.30 9.05 13.19
C LEU A 128 -1.72 7.72 12.74
N TYR A 129 -1.49 6.82 13.68
CA TYR A 129 -0.98 5.48 13.45
C TYR A 129 -1.89 4.41 14.07
N VAL A 130 -1.80 3.19 13.52
CA VAL A 130 -2.28 1.95 14.15
C VAL A 130 -1.14 0.93 14.18
N ASP A 131 -0.93 0.26 15.32
CA ASP A 131 0.06 -0.81 15.40
C ASP A 131 -0.53 -2.18 15.04
N SER A 132 0.35 -3.21 15.01
CA SER A 132 -0.03 -4.59 14.71
C SER A 132 -1.01 -5.22 15.70
N PHE A 133 -1.29 -4.57 16.84
CA PHE A 133 -2.26 -5.01 17.83
C PHE A 133 -3.58 -4.22 17.74
N GLY A 134 -3.74 -3.37 16.71
CA GLY A 134 -4.92 -2.54 16.51
C GLY A 134 -5.01 -1.35 17.46
N ARG A 135 -3.91 -0.95 18.09
CA ARG A 135 -3.89 0.20 19.01
C ARG A 135 -3.60 1.47 18.23
N PHE A 136 -4.48 2.46 18.39
CA PHE A 136 -4.34 3.75 17.73
C PHE A 136 -3.56 4.74 18.59
N PHE A 137 -2.71 5.53 17.93
CA PHE A 137 -1.94 6.57 18.59
C PHE A 137 -1.58 7.67 17.61
N VAL A 138 -1.39 8.88 18.14
CA VAL A 138 -0.92 10.04 17.39
C VAL A 138 0.53 10.29 17.75
N ALA A 139 1.39 10.38 16.74
CA ALA A 139 2.71 10.99 16.88
C ALA A 139 2.57 12.49 16.60
N ARG A 140 3.07 13.33 17.51
CA ARG A 140 3.13 14.78 17.36
C ARG A 140 4.58 15.18 17.14
N TYR A 141 4.77 16.00 16.12
CA TYR A 141 6.06 16.53 15.67
C TYR A 141 6.12 18.02 15.93
N VAL A 142 7.28 18.48 16.38
CA VAL A 142 7.53 19.87 16.75
C VAL A 142 8.80 20.36 16.07
N GLU A 143 8.84 21.62 15.63
CA GLU A 143 10.03 22.18 14.94
C GLU A 143 10.80 23.23 15.76
N TRP A 144 10.24 23.73 16.86
CA TRP A 144 10.91 24.74 17.67
C TRP A 144 12.06 24.18 18.51
N GLU A 145 12.96 25.09 18.88
CA GLU A 145 14.14 24.78 19.69
C GLU A 145 13.74 24.12 21.02
N ASN A 146 14.42 23.03 21.36
CA ASN A 146 14.13 22.17 22.54
C ASN A 146 12.76 21.49 22.54
N GLY A 147 12.00 21.56 21.44
CA GLY A 147 10.80 20.77 21.27
C GLY A 147 11.11 19.27 21.21
N THR A 148 10.25 18.44 21.81
CA THR A 148 10.37 16.98 21.76
C THR A 148 9.12 16.38 21.14
N ASP A 149 9.31 15.47 20.18
CA ASP A 149 8.22 14.68 19.63
C ASP A 149 7.61 13.80 20.70
N SER A 150 6.31 13.54 20.56
CA SER A 150 5.60 12.74 21.55
C SER A 150 4.58 11.84 20.90
N ILE A 151 4.23 10.78 21.62
CA ILE A 151 3.11 9.91 21.27
C ILE A 151 2.00 10.12 22.29
N THR A 152 0.76 10.16 21.81
CA THR A 152 -0.45 10.10 22.63
C THR A 152 -1.36 8.99 22.13
N THR A 153 -1.87 8.14 23.02
CA THR A 153 -2.82 7.08 22.66
C THR A 153 -4.18 7.65 22.33
N VAL A 154 -4.88 7.07 21.35
CA VAL A 154 -6.19 7.53 20.90
C VAL A 154 -7.16 6.35 20.85
N GLY A 155 -8.41 6.57 21.25
CA GLY A 155 -9.46 5.55 21.13
C GLY A 155 -9.87 5.33 19.67
N LYS A 156 -10.37 4.13 19.35
CA LYS A 156 -10.79 3.75 17.99
C LYS A 156 -11.75 4.77 17.35
N LYS A 157 -12.74 5.24 18.11
CA LYS A 157 -13.72 6.25 17.68
C LYS A 157 -13.09 7.61 17.37
N GLU A 158 -12.17 8.08 18.21
CA GLU A 158 -11.44 9.33 18.02
C GLU A 158 -10.47 9.25 16.84
N ALA A 159 -9.83 8.09 16.64
CA ALA A 159 -9.01 7.82 15.46
C ALA A 159 -9.85 7.92 14.18
N GLY A 160 -11.08 7.40 14.18
CA GLY A 160 -12.02 7.56 13.05
C GLY A 160 -12.38 9.02 12.77
N LYS A 161 -12.56 9.85 13.81
CA LYS A 161 -12.80 11.30 13.63
C LYS A 161 -11.60 12.02 13.00
N LEU A 162 -10.38 11.67 13.43
CA LEU A 162 -9.15 12.20 12.85
C LEU A 162 -9.01 11.78 11.38
N TYR A 163 -9.17 10.48 11.08
CA TYR A 163 -9.08 9.99 9.72
C TYR A 163 -10.17 10.58 8.81
N LYS A 164 -11.40 10.78 9.30
CA LYS A 164 -12.44 11.47 8.53
C LYS A 164 -12.07 12.91 8.15
N LYS A 165 -11.27 13.58 8.98
CA LYS A 165 -10.87 14.98 8.78
C LYS A 165 -9.61 15.12 7.93
N PHE A 166 -8.65 14.22 8.08
CA PHE A 166 -7.29 14.36 7.51
C PHE A 166 -6.87 13.19 6.61
N GLY A 167 -7.66 12.12 6.55
CA GLY A 167 -7.37 10.92 5.78
C GLY A 167 -7.74 11.04 4.30
N ASP A 168 -7.25 10.08 3.53
CA ASP A 168 -7.43 10.00 2.07
C ASP A 168 -8.73 9.25 1.64
N GLY A 169 -9.52 8.77 2.60
CA GLY A 169 -10.77 8.05 2.35
C GLY A 169 -10.62 6.63 1.80
N THR A 170 -9.39 6.09 1.78
CA THR A 170 -9.09 4.75 1.27
C THR A 170 -9.37 3.62 2.27
N LEU A 171 -9.38 3.92 3.57
CA LEU A 171 -9.56 2.91 4.63
C LEU A 171 -11.04 2.67 4.95
N PRO A 172 -11.44 1.41 5.20
CA PRO A 172 -12.82 1.07 5.51
C PRO A 172 -13.23 1.59 6.89
N GLU A 173 -14.47 2.10 7.01
CA GLU A 173 -15.00 2.64 8.27
C GLU A 173 -15.01 1.62 9.42
N ALA A 174 -15.14 0.33 9.09
CA ALA A 174 -15.06 -0.78 10.06
C ALA A 174 -13.73 -0.83 10.84
N MET A 175 -12.65 -0.24 10.31
CA MET A 175 -11.39 -0.08 11.04
C MET A 175 -11.54 0.82 12.27
N PHE A 176 -12.56 1.67 12.34
CA PHE A 176 -12.75 2.69 13.36
C PHE A 176 -14.02 2.50 14.23
N ILE A 177 -14.79 1.43 14.01
CA ILE A 177 -16.04 1.10 14.73
C ILE A 177 -15.79 0.06 15.82
#